data_AF-A0A359C8B1-F1
#
_entry.id   AF-A0A359C8B1-F1
#
_cell.length_a   1.000
_cell.length_b   1.000
_cell.length_c   1.000
_cell.angle_alpha   90.00
_cell.angle_beta   90.00
_cell.angle_gamma   90.00
#
_symmetry.space_group_name_H-M   'P 1'
#
loop_
_entity.id
_entity.type
_entity.pdbx_description
1 polymer ?
#
loop_
_entity_poly.entity_id
_entity_poly.type
_entity_poly.pdbx_seq_one_letter_code
_entity_poly.pdbx_strand_id
1 'polypeptide(L)'
;MKRCAFGRTLLHSVLVLLLGGMVVGPRGASATMSDYCQVPPYVIQNISANVMIMVSNSASMLEFAYHPPGNLCNNSASRCGGFVDGMANPYYGYFDPRYWYSYGSNKFSPAAPKPGTGLSGARTKNASEWDGNFLNWLTMRKVDVLRKALTGGNATGGTFTSQIADSSTRGIYKVFTDTSNQWTEFSKTAPITVDFSTGSANTAPTFTVTGTGDPGPAFSTTFKVNIQNVTGTPIEGVIQGTVGARSRLGLQFFNADSEGGKVEPPIGFTSLSSVVERINTPSNINSGPSQPLAESLWGLAGYYAQRSTLGQMGMSGCVSGSNCGPQWHNNDYPVGVANKDPFNYGGSLYPSCAKSFVVIISDGEPCADGNIPSNLGDYANGRSAFNCTGSSCPAVAPFPGSTLTDWCGLGGDVSGLEDVALWVRTTDLRSSTLGLNEIARVQNL
;
A
#
# COMPACT_ATOMS: atom_id res chain seq x y z
N MET A 1 64.12 -24.72 -72.85
CA MET A 1 63.24 -25.29 -73.89
C MET A 1 62.26 -26.25 -73.25
N LYS A 2 60.98 -26.17 -73.66
CA LYS A 2 59.84 -27.09 -73.36
C LYS A 2 59.37 -27.09 -71.90
N ARG A 3 58.28 -26.39 -71.52
CA ARG A 3 56.82 -26.52 -71.82
C ARG A 3 56.13 -27.77 -71.25
N CYS A 4 55.12 -27.47 -70.42
CA CYS A 4 53.80 -28.10 -70.27
C CYS A 4 53.68 -29.48 -69.59
N ALA A 5 52.63 -29.82 -68.81
CA ALA A 5 51.54 -29.09 -68.15
C ALA A 5 50.67 -30.07 -67.33
N PHE A 6 49.77 -29.49 -66.50
CA PHE A 6 48.45 -29.99 -66.03
C PHE A 6 48.42 -30.96 -64.83
N GLY A 7 47.66 -30.74 -63.76
CA GLY A 7 46.78 -29.64 -63.36
C GLY A 7 45.87 -30.08 -62.19
N ARG A 8 45.55 -29.19 -61.26
CA ARG A 8 44.23 -29.04 -60.58
C ARG A 8 44.28 -27.96 -59.49
N THR A 9 43.73 -26.79 -59.85
CA THR A 9 42.74 -25.99 -59.10
C THR A 9 42.83 -26.00 -57.57
N LEU A 10 43.28 -24.90 -56.96
CA LEU A 10 42.45 -23.81 -56.35
C LEU A 10 41.96 -24.19 -54.94
N LEU A 11 42.04 -23.38 -53.87
CA LEU A 11 42.53 -22.03 -53.66
C LEU A 11 42.39 -21.75 -52.13
N HIS A 12 43.44 -21.20 -51.50
CA HIS A 12 43.47 -20.31 -50.29
C HIS A 12 43.06 -20.89 -48.92
N SER A 13 43.97 -21.01 -47.94
CA SER A 13 44.71 -19.96 -47.19
C SER A 13 43.82 -19.12 -46.27
N VAL A 14 43.92 -19.33 -44.95
CA VAL A 14 44.34 -18.33 -43.92
C VAL A 14 44.33 -19.04 -42.55
N LEU A 15 45.51 -19.07 -41.91
CA LEU A 15 45.77 -19.57 -40.58
C LEU A 15 45.45 -18.46 -39.56
N VAL A 16 44.44 -18.65 -38.71
CA VAL A 16 44.07 -17.71 -37.63
C VAL A 16 44.66 -18.20 -36.31
N LEU A 17 45.49 -17.35 -35.69
CA LEU A 17 45.99 -17.51 -34.31
C LEU A 17 44.81 -17.41 -33.33
N LEU A 18 44.60 -18.45 -32.53
CA LEU A 18 43.72 -18.46 -31.36
C LEU A 18 44.41 -17.80 -30.17
N LEU A 19 44.06 -16.53 -29.88
CA LEU A 19 44.24 -15.94 -28.55
C LEU A 19 43.13 -16.47 -27.62
N GLY A 20 43.52 -17.16 -26.54
CA GLY A 20 42.62 -17.57 -25.48
C GLY A 20 42.11 -16.36 -24.68
N GLY A 21 40.84 -16.01 -24.87
CA GLY A 21 40.12 -15.06 -24.03
C GLY A 21 39.71 -15.70 -22.71
N MET A 22 40.20 -15.17 -21.59
CA MET A 22 39.65 -15.46 -20.26
C MET A 22 38.26 -14.83 -20.17
N VAL A 23 37.22 -15.67 -20.15
CA VAL A 23 35.85 -15.27 -19.82
C VAL A 23 35.81 -14.97 -18.33
N VAL A 24 35.82 -13.68 -17.97
CA VAL A 24 35.44 -13.23 -16.62
C VAL A 24 33.92 -13.35 -16.55
N GLY A 25 33.43 -14.42 -15.92
CA GLY A 25 32.02 -14.54 -15.57
C GLY A 25 31.60 -13.46 -14.57
N PRO A 26 30.28 -13.17 -14.44
CA PRO A 26 29.79 -12.21 -13.47
C PRO A 26 30.22 -12.63 -12.06
N ARG A 27 30.87 -11.70 -11.35
CA ARG A 27 31.23 -11.86 -9.95
C ARG A 27 29.92 -11.91 -9.16
N GLY A 28 29.51 -13.10 -8.73
CA GLY A 28 28.52 -13.22 -7.65
C GLY A 28 29.08 -12.48 -6.43
N ALA A 29 28.26 -11.60 -5.83
CA ALA A 29 28.55 -11.06 -4.51
C ALA A 29 28.59 -12.24 -3.53
N SER A 30 29.80 -12.65 -3.14
CA SER A 30 29.98 -13.67 -2.11
C SER A 30 29.58 -13.05 -0.77
N ALA A 31 28.59 -13.61 -0.10
CA ALA A 31 28.29 -13.27 1.29
C ALA A 31 29.56 -13.52 2.13
N THR A 32 30.00 -12.50 2.85
CA THR A 32 31.11 -12.58 3.81
C THR A 32 30.56 -12.89 5.19
N MET A 33 31.33 -13.49 6.08
CA MET A 33 30.85 -13.87 7.42
C MET A 33 30.36 -12.67 8.27
N SER A 34 30.72 -11.43 7.92
CA SER A 34 30.15 -10.20 8.50
C SER A 34 28.71 -9.92 8.08
N ASP A 35 28.23 -10.53 6.99
CA ASP A 35 26.86 -10.39 6.49
C ASP A 35 25.87 -11.25 7.32
N TYR A 36 26.38 -12.18 8.12
CA TYR A 36 25.59 -12.99 9.05
C TYR A 36 25.76 -12.49 10.48
N CYS A 37 24.69 -11.97 11.06
CA CYS A 37 24.67 -11.68 12.48
C CYS A 37 24.51 -12.97 13.30
N GLN A 38 25.60 -13.72 13.47
CA GLN A 38 25.69 -14.80 14.44
C GLN A 38 26.07 -14.18 15.80
N VAL A 39 25.13 -14.19 16.74
CA VAL A 39 25.41 -13.86 18.15
C VAL A 39 25.64 -15.20 18.86
N PRO A 40 26.72 -15.36 19.66
CA PRO A 40 26.92 -16.59 20.42
C PRO A 40 25.67 -16.93 21.25
N PRO A 41 25.25 -18.20 21.33
CA PRO A 41 23.99 -18.61 21.96
C PRO A 41 23.86 -18.26 23.46
N TYR A 42 24.95 -17.78 24.09
CA TYR A 42 24.99 -17.32 25.49
C TYR A 42 24.60 -15.84 25.68
N VAL A 43 24.49 -15.04 24.61
CA VAL A 43 24.05 -13.63 24.66
C VAL A 43 22.74 -13.50 23.89
N ILE A 44 21.65 -14.00 24.48
CA ILE A 44 20.31 -13.82 23.91
C ILE A 44 19.83 -12.41 24.28
N GLN A 45 20.07 -11.44 23.41
CA GLN A 45 19.31 -10.19 23.46
C GLN A 45 18.00 -10.43 22.71
N ASN A 46 16.93 -10.72 23.46
CA ASN A 46 15.58 -10.79 22.90
C ASN A 46 15.09 -9.37 22.60
N ILE A 47 15.61 -8.75 21.54
CA ILE A 47 15.18 -7.44 21.06
C ILE A 47 14.06 -7.61 20.04
N SER A 48 12.96 -6.90 20.25
CA SER A 48 11.83 -6.89 19.32
C SER A 48 12.25 -6.26 17.99
N ALA A 49 11.83 -6.84 16.87
CA ALA A 49 12.14 -6.28 15.56
C ALA A 49 11.47 -4.91 15.36
N ASN A 50 12.14 -4.04 14.60
CA ASN A 50 11.59 -2.80 14.09
C ASN A 50 10.76 -3.10 12.83
N VAL A 51 9.54 -2.61 12.76
CA VAL A 51 8.67 -2.74 11.58
C VAL A 51 8.15 -1.36 11.22
N MET A 52 8.51 -0.88 10.03
CA MET A 52 7.93 0.32 9.43
C MET A 52 6.84 -0.12 8.47
N ILE A 53 5.63 0.43 8.62
CA ILE A 53 4.55 0.23 7.64
C ILE A 53 4.38 1.50 6.83
N MET A 54 4.67 1.43 5.54
CA MET A 54 4.29 2.45 4.56
C MET A 54 2.82 2.22 4.20
N VAL A 55 1.95 3.12 4.63
CA VAL A 55 0.51 3.01 4.45
C VAL A 55 0.07 4.02 3.41
N SER A 56 -0.57 3.55 2.34
CA SER A 56 -1.06 4.46 1.32
C SER A 56 -2.20 5.35 1.81
N ASN A 57 -2.03 6.65 1.57
CA ASN A 57 -3.01 7.73 1.74
C ASN A 57 -3.29 8.45 0.41
N SER A 58 -3.00 7.81 -0.72
CA SER A 58 -3.18 8.42 -2.04
C SER A 58 -4.64 8.58 -2.42
N ALA A 59 -4.87 9.31 -3.51
CA ALA A 59 -6.22 9.54 -4.02
C ALA A 59 -6.89 8.24 -4.52
N SER A 60 -6.12 7.33 -5.11
CA SER A 60 -6.59 6.03 -5.61
C SER A 60 -7.18 5.14 -4.49
N MET A 61 -6.72 5.30 -3.25
CA MET A 61 -7.30 4.64 -2.07
C MET A 61 -8.73 5.07 -1.75
N LEU A 62 -9.16 6.22 -2.29
CA LEU A 62 -10.52 6.71 -2.19
C LEU A 62 -11.45 6.08 -3.23
N GLU A 63 -10.98 5.20 -4.10
CA GLU A 63 -11.86 4.50 -5.04
C GLU A 63 -12.70 3.41 -4.36
N PHE A 64 -13.77 2.98 -5.02
CA PHE A 64 -14.54 1.81 -4.55
C PHE A 64 -13.63 0.60 -4.41
N ALA A 65 -13.77 -0.13 -3.30
CA ALA A 65 -13.07 -1.42 -3.12
C ALA A 65 -13.58 -2.48 -4.10
N TYR A 66 -14.84 -2.33 -4.54
CA TYR A 66 -15.53 -3.30 -5.37
C TYR A 66 -16.06 -2.64 -6.64
N HIS A 67 -15.38 -2.82 -7.75
CA HIS A 67 -15.84 -2.37 -9.07
C HIS A 67 -15.40 -3.37 -10.14
N PRO A 68 -16.12 -3.46 -11.27
CA PRO A 68 -15.71 -4.32 -12.37
C PRO A 68 -14.38 -3.83 -12.99
N PRO A 69 -13.53 -4.76 -13.48
CA PRO A 69 -12.30 -4.41 -14.18
C PRO A 69 -12.58 -3.47 -15.36
N GLY A 70 -11.72 -2.46 -15.55
CA GLY A 70 -11.83 -1.50 -16.66
C GLY A 70 -12.93 -0.44 -16.52
N ASN A 71 -13.67 -0.40 -15.41
CA ASN A 71 -14.62 0.68 -15.14
C ASN A 71 -14.42 1.22 -13.71
N LEU A 72 -14.00 2.49 -13.61
CA LEU A 72 -13.74 3.20 -12.35
C LEU A 72 -15.00 3.82 -11.73
N CYS A 73 -16.19 3.56 -12.28
CA CYS A 73 -17.47 4.04 -11.74
C CYS A 73 -17.61 5.57 -11.72
N ASN A 74 -16.86 6.28 -12.57
CA ASN A 74 -16.76 7.74 -12.59
C ASN A 74 -17.63 8.42 -13.65
N ASN A 75 -18.41 7.64 -14.41
CA ASN A 75 -19.33 8.12 -15.44
C ASN A 75 -20.76 7.64 -15.17
N SER A 76 -21.71 8.56 -15.06
CA SER A 76 -23.13 8.24 -14.82
C SER A 76 -23.81 7.49 -15.97
N ALA A 77 -23.27 7.56 -17.19
CA ALA A 77 -23.70 6.75 -18.33
C ALA A 77 -23.15 5.31 -18.31
N SER A 78 -22.08 5.06 -17.55
CA SER A 78 -21.42 3.75 -17.42
C SER A 78 -21.27 3.38 -15.94
N ARG A 79 -22.41 3.25 -15.25
CA ARG A 79 -22.47 2.95 -13.82
C ARG A 79 -21.94 1.55 -13.52
N CYS A 80 -21.30 1.38 -12.36
CA CYS A 80 -20.79 0.08 -11.92
C CYS A 80 -21.88 -0.79 -11.30
N GLY A 81 -22.10 -1.98 -11.88
CA GLY A 81 -22.92 -3.04 -11.30
C GLY A 81 -22.08 -4.24 -10.85
N GLY A 82 -22.71 -5.42 -10.83
CA GLY A 82 -22.00 -6.68 -10.58
C GLY A 82 -21.91 -7.11 -9.11
N PHE A 83 -22.91 -6.77 -8.29
CA PHE A 83 -23.09 -7.46 -7.01
C PHE A 83 -23.37 -8.95 -7.26
N VAL A 84 -22.64 -9.81 -6.58
CA VAL A 84 -22.80 -11.27 -6.65
C VAL A 84 -23.05 -11.78 -5.24
N ASP A 85 -24.19 -12.43 -5.05
CA ASP A 85 -24.49 -13.12 -3.79
C ASP A 85 -23.93 -14.56 -3.79
N GLY A 86 -23.79 -15.15 -2.59
CA GLY A 86 -23.43 -16.56 -2.42
C GLY A 86 -21.99 -16.90 -2.80
N MET A 87 -21.13 -15.90 -3.00
CA MET A 87 -19.70 -16.11 -3.21
C MET A 87 -19.07 -16.80 -2.00
N ALA A 88 -18.05 -17.63 -2.24
CA ALA A 88 -17.31 -18.32 -1.18
C ALA A 88 -16.75 -17.35 -0.12
N ASN A 89 -16.35 -16.15 -0.55
CA ASN A 89 -15.97 -15.06 0.32
C ASN A 89 -16.92 -13.88 0.11
N PRO A 90 -17.65 -13.42 1.14
CA PRO A 90 -18.48 -12.21 1.04
C PRO A 90 -17.61 -10.96 0.87
N TYR A 91 -18.24 -9.87 0.43
CA TYR A 91 -17.59 -8.57 0.33
C TYR A 91 -17.12 -8.11 1.71
N TYR A 92 -15.84 -7.80 1.81
CA TYR A 92 -15.18 -7.38 3.03
C TYR A 92 -15.43 -5.89 3.29
N GLY A 93 -15.92 -5.55 4.48
CA GLY A 93 -16.22 -4.16 4.82
C GLY A 93 -16.80 -4.01 6.21
N TYR A 94 -17.17 -2.80 6.62
CA TYR A 94 -17.63 -2.53 7.99
C TYR A 94 -18.95 -3.23 8.36
N PHE A 95 -19.79 -3.58 7.37
CA PHE A 95 -21.00 -4.35 7.63
C PHE A 95 -20.66 -5.82 7.84
N ASP A 96 -21.33 -6.49 8.79
CA ASP A 96 -21.26 -7.93 8.94
C ASP A 96 -22.14 -8.58 7.85
N PRO A 97 -21.58 -9.37 6.92
CA PRO A 97 -22.36 -10.01 5.85
C PRO A 97 -23.45 -10.95 6.36
N ARG A 98 -23.41 -11.35 7.64
CA ARG A 98 -24.37 -12.26 8.27
C ARG A 98 -25.59 -11.54 8.85
N TYR A 99 -25.68 -10.21 8.77
CA TYR A 99 -26.77 -9.43 9.37
C TYR A 99 -27.60 -8.69 8.32
N TRP A 100 -28.88 -8.51 8.65
CA TRP A 100 -29.75 -7.48 8.09
C TRP A 100 -29.52 -6.16 8.83
N TYR A 101 -29.66 -5.04 8.12
CA TYR A 101 -29.47 -3.71 8.66
C TYR A 101 -30.72 -2.85 8.46
N SER A 102 -31.10 -2.10 9.48
CA SER A 102 -32.12 -1.04 9.39
C SER A 102 -31.46 0.32 9.36
N TYR A 103 -32.00 1.26 8.60
CA TYR A 103 -31.52 2.64 8.58
C TYR A 103 -32.41 3.54 9.44
N GLY A 104 -31.77 4.31 10.33
CA GLY A 104 -32.47 5.26 11.20
C GLY A 104 -31.48 6.18 11.90
N SER A 105 -31.91 7.39 12.26
CA SER A 105 -31.06 8.38 12.95
C SER A 105 -29.71 8.61 12.25
N ASN A 106 -29.73 8.66 10.91
CA ASN A 106 -28.55 8.80 10.06
C ASN A 106 -27.48 7.70 10.20
N LYS A 107 -27.89 6.46 10.50
CA LYS A 107 -26.99 5.33 10.72
C LYS A 107 -27.65 4.00 10.33
N PHE A 108 -26.84 3.09 9.78
CA PHE A 108 -27.19 1.69 9.60
C PHE A 108 -26.91 0.92 10.89
N SER A 109 -27.92 0.24 11.42
CA SER A 109 -27.81 -0.54 12.64
C SER A 109 -28.16 -2.01 12.39
N PRO A 110 -27.42 -2.98 12.95
CA PRO A 110 -27.72 -4.38 12.78
C PRO A 110 -29.08 -4.70 13.39
N ALA A 111 -30.00 -5.22 12.58
CA ALA A 111 -31.39 -5.46 12.95
C ALA A 111 -31.61 -6.91 13.41
N ALA A 112 -31.11 -7.88 12.65
CA ALA A 112 -31.11 -9.30 13.02
C ALA A 112 -30.08 -10.08 12.19
N PRO A 113 -29.56 -11.22 12.70
CA PRO A 113 -28.82 -12.15 11.88
C PRO A 113 -29.69 -12.79 10.78
N LYS A 114 -29.04 -13.21 9.70
CA LYS A 114 -29.66 -13.96 8.60
C LYS A 114 -29.89 -15.43 8.98
N PRO A 115 -30.88 -16.12 8.40
CA PRO A 115 -31.08 -17.55 8.62
C PRO A 115 -29.84 -18.35 8.19
N GLY A 116 -29.58 -19.49 8.84
CA GLY A 116 -28.45 -20.36 8.52
C GLY A 116 -27.09 -19.91 9.07
N THR A 117 -27.01 -18.77 9.77
CA THR A 117 -25.77 -18.27 10.38
C THR A 117 -25.42 -18.90 11.73
N GLY A 118 -26.38 -19.59 12.36
CA GLY A 118 -26.23 -20.15 13.71
C GLY A 118 -26.27 -19.12 14.84
N LEU A 119 -26.52 -17.84 14.53
CA LEU A 119 -26.62 -16.75 15.50
C LEU A 119 -28.04 -16.69 16.10
N SER A 120 -28.12 -16.35 17.39
CA SER A 120 -29.41 -16.22 18.10
C SER A 120 -30.24 -15.06 17.51
N GLY A 121 -31.55 -15.27 17.38
CA GLY A 121 -32.48 -14.29 16.81
C GLY A 121 -32.43 -14.19 15.28
N ALA A 122 -31.79 -15.16 14.60
CA ALA A 122 -31.75 -15.21 13.15
C ALA A 122 -33.16 -15.30 12.54
N ARG A 123 -33.43 -14.48 11.52
CA ARG A 123 -34.72 -14.46 10.81
C ARG A 123 -34.57 -14.01 9.37
N THR A 124 -35.60 -14.26 8.57
CA THR A 124 -35.71 -13.69 7.23
C THR A 124 -35.79 -12.16 7.29
N LYS A 125 -35.46 -11.54 6.16
CA LYS A 125 -35.50 -10.08 5.98
C LYS A 125 -36.91 -9.53 6.17
N ASN A 126 -37.01 -8.39 6.85
CA ASN A 126 -38.24 -7.61 6.96
C ASN A 126 -38.33 -6.54 5.86
N ALA A 127 -39.52 -5.95 5.71
CA ALA A 127 -39.68 -4.72 4.95
C ALA A 127 -38.79 -3.63 5.56
N SER A 128 -38.18 -2.80 4.71
CA SER A 128 -37.29 -1.71 5.08
C SER A 128 -35.90 -2.08 5.63
N GLU A 129 -35.41 -3.29 5.35
CA GLU A 129 -34.06 -3.72 5.73
C GLU A 129 -33.11 -3.83 4.53
N TRP A 130 -31.82 -3.77 4.83
CA TRP A 130 -30.71 -3.90 3.89
C TRP A 130 -29.89 -5.15 4.19
N ASP A 131 -29.31 -5.73 3.14
CA ASP A 131 -28.35 -6.80 3.26
C ASP A 131 -26.94 -6.26 3.60
N GLY A 132 -26.31 -6.74 4.68
CA GLY A 132 -24.97 -6.29 5.08
C GLY A 132 -23.88 -6.56 4.03
N ASN A 133 -23.95 -7.70 3.32
CA ASN A 133 -23.00 -8.04 2.26
C ASN A 133 -23.17 -7.09 1.05
N PHE A 134 -24.42 -6.80 0.70
CA PHE A 134 -24.74 -5.81 -0.33
C PHE A 134 -24.22 -4.42 0.04
N LEU A 135 -24.40 -3.97 1.28
CA LEU A 135 -23.89 -2.69 1.74
C LEU A 135 -22.36 -2.62 1.69
N ASN A 136 -21.65 -3.71 2.00
CA ASN A 136 -20.20 -3.76 1.80
C ASN A 136 -19.80 -3.54 0.33
N TRP A 137 -20.42 -4.25 -0.61
CA TRP A 137 -20.18 -4.04 -2.04
C TRP A 137 -20.50 -2.62 -2.51
N LEU A 138 -21.59 -2.06 -1.97
CA LEU A 138 -22.11 -0.77 -2.39
C LEU A 138 -21.22 0.37 -1.91
N THR A 139 -20.83 0.38 -0.62
CA THR A 139 -20.30 1.59 0.02
C THR A 139 -18.81 1.56 0.34
N MET A 140 -18.15 0.40 0.34
CA MET A 140 -16.75 0.33 0.79
C MET A 140 -15.79 0.94 -0.24
N ARG A 141 -14.85 1.75 0.26
CA ARG A 141 -13.67 2.22 -0.48
C ARG A 141 -12.43 1.40 -0.11
N LYS A 142 -11.39 1.41 -0.95
CA LYS A 142 -10.15 0.64 -0.71
C LYS A 142 -9.55 0.95 0.67
N VAL A 143 -9.57 2.23 1.07
CA VAL A 143 -9.11 2.70 2.38
C VAL A 143 -9.94 2.20 3.57
N ASP A 144 -11.25 2.01 3.40
CA ASP A 144 -12.09 1.47 4.46
C ASP A 144 -11.78 0.00 4.73
N VAL A 145 -11.54 -0.76 3.65
CA VAL A 145 -11.07 -2.15 3.71
C VAL A 145 -9.70 -2.23 4.38
N LEU A 146 -8.77 -1.34 4.02
CA LEU A 146 -7.44 -1.24 4.62
C LEU A 146 -7.52 -0.98 6.13
N ARG A 147 -8.28 0.05 6.55
CA ARG A 147 -8.48 0.38 7.96
C ARG A 147 -9.12 -0.78 8.71
N LYS A 148 -10.13 -1.44 8.13
CA LYS A 148 -10.73 -2.62 8.75
C LYS A 148 -9.70 -3.73 8.98
N ALA A 149 -8.85 -4.03 8.01
CA ALA A 149 -7.83 -5.07 8.13
C ALA A 149 -6.75 -4.70 9.18
N LEU A 150 -6.26 -3.46 9.17
CA LEU A 150 -5.16 -3.04 10.03
C LEU A 150 -5.58 -2.76 11.47
N THR A 151 -6.67 -2.02 11.66
CA THR A 151 -7.08 -1.49 12.97
C THR A 151 -8.48 -1.91 13.40
N GLY A 152 -9.19 -2.70 12.59
CA GLY A 152 -10.60 -3.03 12.84
C GLY A 152 -11.58 -1.98 12.30
N GLY A 153 -11.07 -0.84 11.81
CA GLY A 153 -11.84 0.22 11.15
C GLY A 153 -11.78 1.57 11.85
N ASN A 154 -12.30 2.59 11.18
CA ASN A 154 -12.42 3.94 11.74
C ASN A 154 -13.74 4.09 12.52
N ALA A 155 -13.71 3.73 13.81
CA ALA A 155 -14.88 3.79 14.68
C ALA A 155 -14.72 4.82 15.80
N THR A 156 -15.77 5.61 16.00
CA THR A 156 -15.90 6.51 17.16
C THR A 156 -17.17 6.15 17.92
N GLY A 157 -17.04 5.82 19.21
CA GLY A 157 -18.19 5.41 20.04
C GLY A 157 -18.95 4.19 19.50
N GLY A 158 -18.24 3.23 18.89
CA GLY A 158 -18.85 2.03 18.30
C GLY A 158 -19.60 2.26 16.98
N THR A 159 -19.45 3.43 16.36
CA THR A 159 -19.98 3.73 15.04
C THR A 159 -18.83 3.93 14.06
N PHE A 160 -18.79 3.12 13.00
CA PHE A 160 -17.88 3.29 11.88
C PHE A 160 -18.37 4.39 10.95
N THR A 161 -17.44 5.16 10.40
CA THR A 161 -17.71 6.14 9.35
C THR A 161 -16.90 5.76 8.12
N SER A 162 -17.57 5.59 6.98
CA SER A 162 -16.91 5.30 5.70
C SER A 162 -16.17 6.53 5.17
N GLN A 163 -15.15 6.31 4.34
CA GLN A 163 -14.45 7.40 3.68
C GLN A 163 -15.27 8.02 2.54
N ILE A 164 -15.23 9.34 2.40
CA ILE A 164 -15.79 10.06 1.24
C ILE A 164 -14.75 10.18 0.13
N ALA A 165 -15.18 10.22 -1.13
CA ALA A 165 -14.30 10.58 -2.24
C ALA A 165 -14.06 12.09 -2.27
N ASP A 166 -12.84 12.49 -2.61
CA ASP A 166 -12.47 13.87 -2.86
C ASP A 166 -13.04 14.42 -4.18
N SER A 167 -13.21 13.54 -5.17
CA SER A 167 -13.63 13.87 -6.54
C SER A 167 -14.53 12.78 -7.14
N SER A 168 -15.36 13.17 -8.12
CA SER A 168 -16.20 12.24 -8.88
C SER A 168 -15.37 11.26 -9.72
N THR A 169 -14.12 11.61 -10.00
CA THR A 169 -13.16 10.76 -10.71
C THR A 169 -12.80 9.48 -9.93
N ARG A 170 -13.01 9.45 -8.60
CA ARG A 170 -12.77 8.27 -7.73
C ARG A 170 -13.86 7.21 -7.78
N GLY A 171 -14.81 7.35 -8.69
CA GLY A 171 -15.95 6.48 -8.75
C GLY A 171 -17.00 6.84 -7.70
N ILE A 172 -18.15 7.26 -8.20
CA ILE A 172 -19.31 7.63 -7.38
C ILE A 172 -20.62 7.08 -7.91
N TYR A 173 -20.60 6.32 -9.01
CA TYR A 173 -21.81 5.84 -9.67
C TYR A 173 -21.93 4.32 -9.66
N LYS A 174 -23.00 3.83 -9.03
CA LYS A 174 -23.34 2.40 -8.95
C LYS A 174 -24.73 2.16 -9.54
N VAL A 175 -24.96 0.96 -10.05
CA VAL A 175 -26.26 0.49 -10.51
C VAL A 175 -26.53 -0.90 -9.97
N PHE A 176 -27.75 -1.15 -9.54
CA PHE A 176 -28.18 -2.46 -9.09
C PHE A 176 -29.39 -2.92 -9.89
N THR A 177 -29.18 -3.97 -10.68
CA THR A 177 -30.13 -4.42 -11.71
C THR A 177 -31.09 -5.49 -11.21
N ASP A 178 -30.81 -6.14 -10.08
CA ASP A 178 -31.72 -7.10 -9.48
C ASP A 178 -32.93 -6.36 -8.89
N THR A 179 -34.10 -6.67 -9.43
CA THR A 179 -35.38 -6.07 -9.06
C THR A 179 -36.04 -6.78 -7.88
N SER A 180 -35.46 -7.85 -7.35
CA SER A 180 -35.94 -8.50 -6.14
C SER A 180 -35.80 -7.57 -4.92
N ASN A 181 -36.75 -7.70 -4.00
CA ASN A 181 -36.79 -6.94 -2.76
C ASN A 181 -35.94 -7.56 -1.63
N GLN A 182 -34.94 -8.38 -2.00
CA GLN A 182 -34.13 -9.19 -1.07
C GLN A 182 -32.92 -8.44 -0.50
N TRP A 183 -32.43 -7.40 -1.17
CA TRP A 183 -31.13 -6.79 -0.85
C TRP A 183 -31.22 -5.40 -0.24
N THR A 184 -32.28 -4.68 -0.60
CA THR A 184 -32.48 -3.27 -0.28
C THR A 184 -33.76 -3.06 0.49
N GLU A 185 -33.89 -1.90 1.14
CA GLU A 185 -35.11 -1.55 1.86
C GLU A 185 -36.31 -1.24 0.93
N PHE A 186 -36.02 -0.95 -0.33
CA PHE A 186 -37.00 -0.57 -1.34
C PHE A 186 -37.76 -1.75 -1.92
N SER A 187 -39.08 -1.54 -2.08
CA SER A 187 -39.91 -2.31 -2.99
C SER A 187 -39.86 -1.68 -4.37
N LYS A 188 -39.37 -2.42 -5.38
CA LYS A 188 -39.05 -1.85 -6.70
C LYS A 188 -39.42 -2.76 -7.86
N THR A 189 -39.77 -2.16 -8.99
CA THR A 189 -40.08 -2.86 -10.26
C THR A 189 -38.97 -2.77 -11.31
N ALA A 190 -37.96 -1.90 -11.08
CA ALA A 190 -36.90 -1.59 -12.04
C ALA A 190 -35.54 -1.48 -11.33
N PRO A 191 -34.41 -1.52 -12.07
CA PRO A 191 -33.08 -1.26 -11.53
C PRO A 191 -33.02 0.07 -10.77
N ILE A 192 -32.20 0.10 -9.71
CA ILE A 192 -31.90 1.34 -8.98
C ILE A 192 -30.52 1.85 -9.36
N THR A 193 -30.37 3.17 -9.27
CA THR A 193 -29.09 3.85 -9.45
C THR A 193 -28.67 4.45 -8.11
N VAL A 194 -27.37 4.42 -7.83
CA VAL A 194 -26.82 4.96 -6.59
C VAL A 194 -25.69 5.91 -6.91
N ASP A 195 -25.85 7.15 -6.48
CA ASP A 195 -24.90 8.23 -6.72
C ASP A 195 -24.34 8.71 -5.37
N PHE A 196 -23.01 8.66 -5.21
CA PHE A 196 -22.31 9.05 -3.98
C PHE A 196 -21.89 10.52 -4.00
N SER A 197 -21.90 11.16 -2.83
CA SER A 197 -21.35 12.52 -2.69
C SER A 197 -19.82 12.52 -2.69
N THR A 198 -19.28 13.67 -3.06
CA THR A 198 -17.85 13.99 -2.93
C THR A 198 -17.66 15.07 -1.87
N GLY A 199 -16.46 15.17 -1.31
CA GLY A 199 -16.15 16.18 -0.31
C GLY A 199 -14.78 16.00 0.33
N SER A 200 -14.50 16.80 1.34
CA SER A 200 -13.25 16.75 2.10
C SER A 200 -13.39 15.93 3.37
N ALA A 201 -12.34 15.89 4.19
CA ALA A 201 -12.28 15.07 5.41
C ALA A 201 -13.44 15.29 6.41
N ASN A 202 -14.07 16.47 6.41
CA ASN A 202 -15.16 16.81 7.33
C ASN A 202 -16.56 16.60 6.71
N THR A 203 -16.64 16.23 5.44
CA THR A 203 -17.91 15.97 4.77
C THR A 203 -18.40 14.57 5.14
N ALA A 204 -19.62 14.48 5.66
CA ALA A 204 -20.22 13.19 5.95
C ALA A 204 -20.44 12.40 4.64
N PRO A 205 -20.01 11.12 4.55
CA PRO A 205 -20.22 10.31 3.37
C PRO A 205 -21.71 10.04 3.17
N THR A 206 -22.24 10.33 1.98
CA THR A 206 -23.64 10.05 1.65
C THR A 206 -23.78 9.39 0.29
N PHE A 207 -24.84 8.62 0.11
CA PHE A 207 -25.28 8.16 -1.21
C PHE A 207 -26.77 8.37 -1.39
N THR A 208 -27.18 8.64 -2.63
CA THR A 208 -28.57 8.80 -3.02
C THR A 208 -28.98 7.64 -3.90
N VAL A 209 -30.05 6.95 -3.51
CA VAL A 209 -30.66 5.88 -4.29
C VAL A 209 -31.87 6.43 -5.03
N THR A 210 -31.94 6.18 -6.33
CA THR A 210 -33.04 6.58 -7.20
C THR A 210 -33.60 5.36 -7.92
N GLY A 211 -34.93 5.24 -8.01
CA GLY A 211 -35.61 4.12 -8.65
C GLY A 211 -37.12 4.31 -8.78
N THR A 212 -37.81 3.24 -9.20
CA THR A 212 -39.28 3.20 -9.37
C THR A 212 -39.90 2.26 -8.35
N GLY A 213 -40.84 2.75 -7.54
CA GLY A 213 -41.49 2.00 -6.47
C GLY A 213 -42.48 0.94 -6.96
N ASP A 214 -42.78 -0.04 -6.10
CA ASP A 214 -43.79 -1.09 -6.34
C ASP A 214 -44.70 -1.38 -5.11
N PRO A 215 -46.02 -1.11 -5.16
CA PRO A 215 -46.66 -0.16 -6.06
C PRO A 215 -46.23 1.26 -5.65
N GLY A 216 -45.87 2.13 -6.58
CA GLY A 216 -45.58 3.51 -6.19
C GLY A 216 -44.92 4.38 -7.25
N PRO A 217 -44.78 5.68 -6.96
CA PRO A 217 -44.08 6.61 -7.83
C PRO A 217 -42.57 6.32 -7.82
N ALA A 218 -41.83 7.03 -8.67
CA ALA A 218 -40.39 7.12 -8.55
C ALA A 218 -39.99 7.68 -7.18
N PHE A 219 -38.87 7.20 -6.63
CA PHE A 219 -38.31 7.64 -5.37
C PHE A 219 -36.87 8.09 -5.54
N SER A 220 -36.43 8.98 -4.67
CA SER A 220 -35.03 9.36 -4.49
C SER A 220 -34.78 9.58 -3.01
N THR A 221 -33.81 8.87 -2.43
CA THR A 221 -33.56 8.89 -0.98
C THR A 221 -32.08 8.88 -0.68
N THR A 222 -31.65 9.77 0.22
CA THR A 222 -30.24 9.95 0.60
C THR A 222 -29.94 9.35 1.97
N PHE A 223 -28.82 8.62 2.05
CA PHE A 223 -28.36 7.92 3.25
C PHE A 223 -26.98 8.42 3.66
N LYS A 224 -26.73 8.54 4.97
CA LYS A 224 -25.38 8.72 5.52
C LYS A 224 -24.74 7.36 5.77
N VAL A 225 -23.47 7.21 5.43
CA VAL A 225 -22.72 5.96 5.59
C VAL A 225 -22.06 5.89 6.98
N ASN A 226 -22.91 5.85 8.00
CA ASN A 226 -22.51 5.53 9.38
C ASN A 226 -22.99 4.12 9.72
N ILE A 227 -22.14 3.30 10.31
CA ILE A 227 -22.43 1.89 10.59
C ILE A 227 -22.26 1.62 12.07
N GLN A 228 -23.31 1.18 12.75
CA GLN A 228 -23.19 0.70 14.11
C GLN A 228 -22.50 -0.66 14.12
N ASN A 229 -21.46 -0.80 14.95
CA ASN A 229 -20.81 -2.08 15.20
C ASN A 229 -21.81 -3.09 15.80
N VAL A 230 -21.65 -4.36 15.46
CA VAL A 230 -22.44 -5.44 16.07
C VAL A 230 -22.06 -5.54 17.55
N THR A 231 -23.05 -5.70 18.42
CA THR A 231 -22.79 -5.79 19.87
C THR A 231 -21.94 -7.01 20.17
N GLY A 232 -20.85 -6.82 20.92
CA GLY A 232 -19.95 -7.89 21.32
C GLY A 232 -18.89 -8.28 20.28
N THR A 233 -18.85 -7.64 19.11
CA THR A 233 -17.72 -7.82 18.17
C THR A 233 -16.62 -6.81 18.46
N PRO A 234 -15.39 -7.26 18.78
CA PRO A 234 -14.27 -6.35 19.03
C PRO A 234 -13.90 -5.57 17.77
N ILE A 235 -13.53 -4.31 17.93
CA ILE A 235 -13.02 -3.45 16.85
C ILE A 235 -11.50 -3.56 16.86
N GLU A 236 -11.01 -4.64 16.26
CA GLU A 236 -9.59 -4.98 16.25
C GLU A 236 -9.16 -5.44 14.85
N GLY A 237 -7.92 -5.12 14.49
CA GLY A 237 -7.27 -5.59 13.28
C GLY A 237 -5.91 -6.21 13.61
N VAL A 238 -5.10 -6.43 12.58
CA VAL A 238 -3.79 -7.10 12.71
C VAL A 238 -2.85 -6.36 13.67
N ILE A 239 -2.97 -5.03 13.76
CA ILE A 239 -2.05 -4.19 14.53
C ILE A 239 -2.25 -4.38 16.04
N GLN A 240 -3.48 -4.55 16.51
CA GLN A 240 -3.78 -4.82 17.92
C GLN A 240 -3.13 -6.14 18.42
N GLY A 241 -3.00 -7.13 17.54
CA GLY A 241 -2.32 -8.40 17.85
C GLY A 241 -0.79 -8.37 17.68
N THR A 242 -0.24 -7.32 17.08
CA THR A 242 1.18 -7.25 16.67
C THR A 242 1.98 -6.22 17.47
N VAL A 243 1.39 -5.05 17.77
CA VAL A 243 2.05 -3.97 18.54
C VAL A 243 2.24 -4.37 19.99
N GLY A 244 3.44 -4.09 20.53
CA GLY A 244 3.74 -4.21 21.96
C GLY A 244 4.35 -5.55 22.34
N ALA A 245 3.74 -6.68 21.95
CA ALA A 245 4.23 -8.00 22.34
C ALA A 245 5.26 -8.62 21.38
N ARG A 246 5.30 -8.20 20.11
CA ARG A 246 6.08 -8.89 19.06
C ARG A 246 7.01 -7.99 18.23
N SER A 247 6.67 -6.72 18.04
CA SER A 247 7.49 -5.77 17.28
C SER A 247 7.33 -4.32 17.76
N ARG A 248 8.32 -3.49 17.42
CA ARG A 248 8.28 -2.04 17.54
C ARG A 248 7.80 -1.49 16.20
N LEU A 249 6.63 -0.87 16.19
CA LEU A 249 6.01 -0.39 14.97
C LEU A 249 6.29 1.11 14.77
N GLY A 250 6.31 1.53 13.50
CA GLY A 250 6.27 2.91 13.04
C GLY A 250 5.47 2.96 11.74
N LEU A 251 4.97 4.14 11.37
CA LEU A 251 4.21 4.32 10.13
C LEU A 251 4.83 5.42 9.27
N GLN A 252 4.66 5.30 7.97
CA GLN A 252 4.95 6.35 7.00
C GLN A 252 3.74 6.55 6.07
N PHE A 253 3.48 7.81 5.73
CA PHE A 253 2.45 8.21 4.76
C PHE A 253 3.06 9.13 3.71
N PHE A 254 2.50 9.15 2.49
CA PHE A 254 2.99 10.02 1.42
C PHE A 254 2.74 11.49 1.72
N ASN A 255 3.69 12.34 1.30
CA ASN A 255 3.59 13.78 1.44
C ASN A 255 2.56 14.38 0.48
N ALA A 256 1.96 15.52 0.85
CA ALA A 256 0.86 16.14 0.10
C ALA A 256 1.25 16.62 -1.30
N ASP A 257 2.52 16.98 -1.50
CA ASP A 257 3.09 17.45 -2.75
C ASP A 257 3.57 16.30 -3.65
N SER A 258 3.33 15.05 -3.24
CA SER A 258 3.74 13.83 -3.96
C SER A 258 5.25 13.59 -3.96
N GLU A 259 5.97 14.09 -2.95
CA GLU A 259 7.43 13.92 -2.86
C GLU A 259 7.85 13.23 -1.54
N GLY A 260 8.28 11.97 -1.65
CA GLY A 260 8.67 11.16 -0.50
C GLY A 260 7.52 10.90 0.50
N GLY A 261 7.89 10.64 1.75
CA GLY A 261 6.91 10.29 2.78
C GLY A 261 7.33 10.69 4.19
N LYS A 262 6.32 11.03 4.99
CA LYS A 262 6.44 11.44 6.38
C LYS A 262 6.25 10.26 7.33
N VAL A 263 7.24 10.03 8.18
CA VAL A 263 7.20 9.07 9.29
C VAL A 263 6.36 9.63 10.43
N GLU A 264 5.19 9.04 10.62
CA GLU A 264 4.25 9.46 11.65
C GLU A 264 3.30 8.33 12.04
N PRO A 265 3.43 7.75 13.24
CA PRO A 265 4.44 7.98 14.27
C PRO A 265 5.77 7.23 14.00
N PRO A 266 6.90 7.73 14.52
CA PRO A 266 8.21 7.08 14.41
C PRO A 266 8.29 5.79 15.23
N ILE A 267 9.23 4.91 14.88
CA ILE A 267 9.40 3.62 15.56
C ILE A 267 9.68 3.81 17.05
N GLY A 268 9.06 2.96 17.87
CA GLY A 268 9.24 3.00 19.33
C GLY A 268 8.45 4.08 20.04
N PHE A 269 7.43 4.64 19.38
CA PHE A 269 6.48 5.54 20.01
C PHE A 269 5.59 4.87 21.07
N THR A 270 4.92 5.71 21.87
CA THR A 270 4.49 5.40 23.24
C THR A 270 3.16 4.66 23.39
N SER A 271 2.33 4.49 22.35
CA SER A 271 1.02 3.81 22.53
C SER A 271 0.42 3.19 21.26
N LEU A 272 -0.21 2.01 21.41
CA LEU A 272 -1.02 1.38 20.36
C LEU A 272 -2.13 2.31 19.85
N SER A 273 -2.74 3.09 20.75
CA SER A 273 -3.78 4.07 20.41
C SER A 273 -3.31 5.07 19.36
N SER A 274 -2.08 5.59 19.48
CA SER A 274 -1.55 6.51 18.47
C SER A 274 -1.27 5.85 17.11
N VAL A 275 -0.96 4.54 17.06
CA VAL A 275 -0.82 3.82 15.77
C VAL A 275 -2.18 3.77 15.10
N VAL A 276 -3.17 3.32 15.88
CA VAL A 276 -4.52 3.03 15.44
C VAL A 276 -5.21 4.30 14.98
N GLU A 277 -5.13 5.35 15.78
CA GLU A 277 -5.63 6.68 15.43
C GLU A 277 -5.01 7.14 14.11
N ARG A 278 -3.67 7.05 13.98
CA ARG A 278 -3.00 7.60 12.81
C ARG A 278 -3.31 6.86 11.50
N ILE A 279 -3.54 5.55 11.53
CA ILE A 279 -4.01 4.79 10.36
C ILE A 279 -5.45 5.14 10.01
N ASN A 280 -6.27 5.43 11.00
CA ASN A 280 -7.65 5.83 10.79
C ASN A 280 -7.77 7.29 10.33
N THR A 281 -6.84 8.17 10.71
CA THR A 281 -6.83 9.59 10.35
C THR A 281 -5.46 10.06 9.81
N PRO A 282 -4.96 9.46 8.71
CA PRO A 282 -3.68 9.88 8.16
C PRO A 282 -3.79 11.28 7.56
N SER A 283 -2.70 12.04 7.61
CA SER A 283 -2.65 13.34 6.94
C SER A 283 -2.89 13.15 5.45
N ASN A 284 -3.51 14.16 4.83
CA ASN A 284 -3.58 14.29 3.37
C ASN A 284 -4.42 13.21 2.66
N ILE A 285 -5.13 12.35 3.39
CA ILE A 285 -5.93 11.27 2.79
C ILE A 285 -7.00 11.74 1.80
N ASN A 286 -7.54 12.96 2.01
CA ASN A 286 -8.53 13.59 1.12
C ASN A 286 -7.95 14.70 0.25
N SER A 287 -6.63 14.91 0.29
CA SER A 287 -5.92 15.73 -0.70
C SER A 287 -5.24 14.86 -1.76
N GLY A 288 -5.24 13.54 -1.58
CA GLY A 288 -4.95 12.56 -2.61
C GLY A 288 -3.58 12.74 -3.28
N PRO A 289 -2.47 12.74 -2.52
CA PRO A 289 -1.16 12.76 -3.13
C PRO A 289 -0.95 11.52 -4.02
N SER A 290 0.00 11.60 -4.93
CA SER A 290 0.50 10.43 -5.65
C SER A 290 1.26 9.48 -4.71
N GLN A 291 1.67 8.31 -5.21
CA GLN A 291 2.41 7.31 -4.44
C GLN A 291 3.88 7.21 -4.91
N PRO A 292 4.76 8.11 -4.45
CA PRO A 292 6.18 8.09 -4.78
C PRO A 292 6.87 6.98 -3.94
N LEU A 293 6.79 5.73 -4.41
CA LEU A 293 7.17 4.56 -3.60
C LEU A 293 8.68 4.52 -3.37
N ALA A 294 9.50 4.76 -4.40
CA ALA A 294 10.95 4.71 -4.26
C ALA A 294 11.46 5.89 -3.41
N GLU A 295 10.92 7.09 -3.58
CA GLU A 295 11.26 8.26 -2.77
C GLU A 295 10.90 8.05 -1.31
N SER A 296 9.71 7.48 -1.06
CA SER A 296 9.27 7.23 0.31
C SER A 296 10.17 6.21 1.00
N LEU A 297 10.56 5.14 0.30
CA LEU A 297 11.52 4.17 0.79
C LEU A 297 12.92 4.80 0.98
N TRP A 298 13.35 5.68 0.08
CA TRP A 298 14.58 6.44 0.21
C TRP A 298 14.56 7.37 1.44
N GLY A 299 13.41 7.98 1.73
CA GLY A 299 13.20 8.74 2.94
C GLY A 299 13.34 7.89 4.20
N LEU A 300 12.85 6.65 4.18
CA LEU A 300 13.08 5.69 5.27
C LEU A 300 14.57 5.36 5.43
N ALA A 301 15.33 5.25 4.33
CA ALA A 301 16.77 5.05 4.41
C ALA A 301 17.45 6.17 5.21
N GLY A 302 17.07 7.44 4.95
CA GLY A 302 17.53 8.59 5.75
C GLY A 302 17.07 8.53 7.21
N TYR A 303 15.83 8.12 7.47
CA TYR A 303 15.30 7.93 8.83
C TYR A 303 16.12 6.90 9.63
N TYR A 304 16.40 5.73 9.04
CA TYR A 304 17.20 4.69 9.70
C TYR A 304 18.68 5.09 9.82
N ALA A 305 19.23 5.78 8.83
CA ALA A 305 20.60 6.33 8.91
C ALA A 305 20.71 7.51 9.90
N GLN A 306 19.57 8.12 10.29
CA GLN A 306 19.49 9.39 11.01
C GLN A 306 20.24 10.53 10.28
N ARG A 307 20.01 10.64 8.97
CA ARG A 307 20.57 11.69 8.09
C ARG A 307 19.44 12.41 7.38
N SER A 308 19.61 13.70 7.12
CA SER A 308 18.60 14.53 6.44
C SER A 308 19.05 15.01 5.06
N THR A 309 20.34 14.96 4.74
CA THR A 309 20.85 15.49 3.47
C THR A 309 21.51 14.42 2.61
N LEU A 310 21.39 14.60 1.29
CA LEU A 310 21.96 13.71 0.28
C LEU A 310 23.46 13.43 0.51
N GLY A 311 24.24 14.49 0.76
CA GLY A 311 25.69 14.39 0.99
C GLY A 311 26.05 13.63 2.26
N GLN A 312 25.20 13.66 3.30
CA GLN A 312 25.42 12.85 4.50
C GLN A 312 25.21 11.35 4.24
N MET A 313 24.43 11.00 3.22
CA MET A 313 24.22 9.62 2.79
C MET A 313 25.24 9.17 1.73
N GLY A 314 26.29 9.97 1.47
CA GLY A 314 27.30 9.66 0.47
C GLY A 314 26.77 9.69 -0.97
N MET A 315 25.65 10.36 -1.20
CA MET A 315 24.99 10.47 -2.50
C MET A 315 25.20 11.86 -3.11
N SER A 316 25.06 11.96 -4.44
CA SER A 316 25.23 13.22 -5.15
C SER A 316 24.42 13.25 -6.43
N GLY A 317 23.75 14.39 -6.69
CA GLY A 317 22.90 14.57 -7.86
C GLY A 317 21.62 13.74 -7.80
N CYS A 318 20.61 14.19 -8.53
CA CYS A 318 19.31 13.54 -8.61
C CYS A 318 19.02 13.15 -10.06
N VAL A 319 18.19 12.12 -10.26
CA VAL A 319 17.84 11.63 -11.60
C VAL A 319 17.03 12.66 -12.39
N SER A 320 16.03 13.30 -11.77
CA SER A 320 15.06 14.18 -12.48
C SER A 320 14.88 15.59 -11.89
N GLY A 321 15.67 16.03 -10.91
CA GLY A 321 15.46 17.33 -10.25
C GLY A 321 16.63 17.90 -9.44
N SER A 322 16.38 18.95 -8.65
CA SER A 322 17.36 19.55 -7.72
C SER A 322 17.24 19.08 -6.27
N ASN A 323 16.16 18.36 -5.91
CA ASN A 323 15.95 17.76 -4.60
C ASN A 323 15.52 16.29 -4.74
N CYS A 324 16.23 15.37 -4.10
CA CYS A 324 15.94 13.94 -4.10
C CYS A 324 16.09 13.36 -2.68
N GLY A 325 15.71 14.15 -1.69
CA GLY A 325 15.77 13.76 -0.28
C GLY A 325 17.20 13.60 0.26
N PRO A 326 17.40 12.73 1.27
CA PRO A 326 16.43 11.78 1.81
C PRO A 326 15.33 12.45 2.65
N GLN A 327 15.45 13.73 3.00
CA GLN A 327 14.39 14.50 3.64
C GLN A 327 13.91 15.58 2.66
N TRP A 328 12.68 15.47 2.16
CA TRP A 328 12.13 16.46 1.23
C TRP A 328 11.63 17.69 1.98
N HIS A 329 11.05 17.47 3.16
CA HIS A 329 10.52 18.51 4.02
C HIS A 329 11.08 18.39 5.42
N ASN A 330 11.30 19.55 6.05
CA ASN A 330 11.67 19.60 7.46
C ASN A 330 10.65 18.82 8.29
N ASN A 331 11.15 17.87 9.08
CA ASN A 331 10.37 16.98 9.95
C ASN A 331 9.56 15.89 9.24
N ASP A 332 9.90 15.52 7.99
CA ASP A 332 9.40 14.27 7.40
C ASP A 332 9.70 13.08 8.31
N TYR A 333 10.83 13.12 9.02
CA TYR A 333 11.18 12.19 10.08
C TYR A 333 12.12 12.86 11.08
N PRO A 334 12.16 12.36 12.32
CA PRO A 334 13.06 12.89 13.34
C PRO A 334 14.51 12.47 13.06
N VAL A 335 15.42 13.43 13.13
CA VAL A 335 16.87 13.24 13.00
C VAL A 335 17.57 13.79 14.24
N GLY A 336 18.36 12.95 14.91
CA GLY A 336 19.12 13.37 16.10
C GLY A 336 18.23 13.76 17.30
N VAL A 337 16.94 13.40 17.27
CA VAL A 337 16.00 13.66 18.35
C VAL A 337 16.06 12.51 19.36
N ALA A 338 16.22 12.86 20.64
CA ALA A 338 16.29 11.88 21.72
C ALA A 338 15.08 10.94 21.71
N ASN A 339 15.33 9.63 21.84
CA ASN A 339 14.32 8.56 21.87
C ASN A 339 13.45 8.45 20.60
N LYS A 340 13.89 9.00 19.46
CA LYS A 340 13.19 8.89 18.16
C LYS A 340 14.02 8.22 17.06
N ASP A 341 15.29 7.92 17.34
CA ASP A 341 16.13 7.06 16.50
C ASP A 341 15.53 5.62 16.49
N PRO A 342 15.25 5.03 15.33
CA PRO A 342 14.65 3.70 15.24
C PRO A 342 15.52 2.61 15.87
N PHE A 343 16.84 2.81 15.93
CA PHE A 343 17.78 1.90 16.58
C PHE A 343 18.00 2.19 18.07
N ASN A 344 17.39 3.24 18.62
CA ASN A 344 17.40 3.49 20.06
C ASN A 344 16.24 2.73 20.72
N TYR A 345 16.55 1.70 21.50
CA TYR A 345 15.58 0.86 22.22
C TYR A 345 15.23 1.40 23.61
N GLY A 346 15.59 2.65 23.90
CA GLY A 346 15.36 3.35 25.17
C GLY A 346 16.65 3.53 25.97
N GLY A 347 16.77 4.65 26.67
CA GLY A 347 17.93 4.92 27.54
C GLY A 347 19.29 4.93 26.81
N SER A 348 19.30 5.26 25.51
CA SER A 348 20.48 5.19 24.63
C SER A 348 21.00 3.76 24.40
N LEU A 349 20.11 2.77 24.47
CA LEU A 349 20.41 1.39 24.10
C LEU A 349 20.38 1.24 22.57
N TYR A 350 21.54 0.92 21.98
CA TYR A 350 21.70 0.64 20.54
C TYR A 350 22.19 -0.80 20.33
N PRO A 351 21.29 -1.78 20.21
CA PRO A 351 21.67 -3.18 20.00
C PRO A 351 22.37 -3.39 18.66
N SER A 352 23.38 -4.24 18.63
CA SER A 352 23.93 -4.76 17.38
C SER A 352 22.92 -5.70 16.71
N CYS A 353 22.74 -5.61 15.39
CA CYS A 353 21.84 -6.43 14.58
C CYS A 353 20.34 -6.34 14.92
N ALA A 354 19.83 -5.13 15.14
CA ALA A 354 18.41 -4.94 15.27
C ALA A 354 17.71 -5.25 13.94
N LYS A 355 16.91 -6.32 13.89
CA LYS A 355 16.13 -6.67 12.70
C LYS A 355 15.13 -5.55 12.39
N SER A 356 15.21 -4.99 11.20
CA SER A 356 14.32 -3.95 10.72
C SER A 356 13.64 -4.43 9.44
N PHE A 357 12.36 -4.10 9.30
CA PHE A 357 11.55 -4.48 8.14
C PHE A 357 10.73 -3.29 7.68
N VAL A 358 10.56 -3.15 6.36
CA VAL A 358 9.60 -2.24 5.76
C VAL A 358 8.50 -3.05 5.10
N VAL A 359 7.25 -2.75 5.44
CA VAL A 359 6.05 -3.35 4.81
C VAL A 359 5.33 -2.24 4.06
N ILE A 360 5.19 -2.40 2.75
CA ILE A 360 4.47 -1.45 1.89
C ILE A 360 3.05 -1.96 1.68
N ILE A 361 2.06 -1.12 2.00
CA ILE A 361 0.65 -1.39 1.75
C ILE A 361 0.11 -0.27 0.87
N SER A 362 -0.07 -0.60 -0.42
CA SER A 362 -0.56 0.29 -1.47
C SER A 362 -1.62 -0.45 -2.28
N ASP A 363 -2.47 0.29 -3.00
CA ASP A 363 -3.40 -0.26 -3.99
C ASP A 363 -2.76 -0.57 -5.36
N GLY A 364 -1.43 -0.49 -5.45
CA GLY A 364 -0.66 -0.91 -6.62
C GLY A 364 -0.55 0.14 -7.71
N GLU A 365 -0.68 1.43 -7.36
CA GLU A 365 -0.59 2.54 -8.31
C GLU A 365 0.57 3.48 -7.91
N PRO A 366 1.85 3.06 -8.09
CA PRO A 366 2.99 3.96 -7.92
C PRO A 366 2.86 5.11 -8.94
N CYS A 367 2.97 6.35 -8.46
CA CYS A 367 2.78 7.55 -9.26
C CYS A 367 3.72 8.66 -8.75
N ALA A 368 4.21 9.51 -9.67
CA ALA A 368 5.13 10.61 -9.37
C ALA A 368 6.43 10.14 -8.69
N ASP A 369 7.00 9.06 -9.22
CA ASP A 369 8.29 8.50 -8.79
C ASP A 369 9.43 9.04 -9.69
N GLY A 370 10.69 8.84 -9.31
CA GLY A 370 11.89 9.23 -10.04
C GLY A 370 12.78 10.30 -9.41
N ASN A 371 12.35 11.01 -8.37
CA ASN A 371 13.18 11.98 -7.66
C ASN A 371 14.12 11.32 -6.64
N ILE A 372 14.86 10.30 -7.09
CA ILE A 372 15.86 9.58 -6.30
C ILE A 372 17.29 10.02 -6.70
N PRO A 373 18.31 9.74 -5.86
CA PRO A 373 19.70 10.01 -6.20
C PRO A 373 20.14 9.33 -7.49
N SER A 374 20.96 10.02 -8.29
CA SER A 374 21.47 9.49 -9.58
C SER A 374 22.24 8.17 -9.45
N ASN A 375 22.86 7.97 -8.29
CA ASN A 375 23.60 6.77 -7.92
C ASN A 375 22.68 5.56 -7.69
N LEU A 376 21.38 5.81 -7.46
CA LEU A 376 20.38 4.78 -7.19
C LEU A 376 19.56 4.42 -8.41
N GLY A 377 19.27 5.33 -9.35
CA GLY A 377 18.35 5.06 -10.47
C GLY A 377 18.73 3.95 -11.48
N ASP A 378 19.79 3.17 -11.23
CA ASP A 378 20.15 1.94 -11.96
C ASP A 378 21.00 1.00 -11.07
N TYR A 379 20.77 1.03 -9.75
CA TYR A 379 21.58 0.29 -8.78
C TYR A 379 21.45 -1.23 -8.92
N ALA A 380 20.29 -1.72 -9.33
CA ALA A 380 19.99 -3.13 -9.53
C ALA A 380 20.70 -3.71 -10.76
N ASN A 381 21.16 -2.88 -11.69
CA ASN A 381 21.84 -3.32 -12.90
C ASN A 381 23.11 -4.12 -12.59
N GLY A 382 23.14 -5.36 -13.08
CA GLY A 382 24.21 -6.32 -12.83
C GLY A 382 24.28 -6.85 -11.40
N ARG A 383 23.34 -6.47 -10.50
CA ARG A 383 23.29 -6.89 -9.09
C ARG A 383 22.05 -7.73 -8.76
N SER A 384 20.98 -7.57 -9.52
CA SER A 384 19.71 -8.26 -9.31
C SER A 384 19.15 -8.76 -10.64
N ALA A 385 18.44 -9.90 -10.59
CA ALA A 385 17.59 -10.33 -11.71
C ALA A 385 16.33 -9.46 -11.84
N PHE A 386 15.99 -8.73 -10.79
CA PHE A 386 14.92 -7.75 -10.71
C PHE A 386 15.53 -6.36 -10.94
N ASN A 387 15.55 -5.92 -12.20
CA ASN A 387 16.12 -4.64 -12.64
C ASN A 387 15.14 -3.98 -13.60
N CYS A 388 14.38 -3.00 -13.13
CA CYS A 388 13.44 -2.31 -14.00
C CYS A 388 14.14 -1.18 -14.76
N THR A 389 13.65 -0.88 -15.95
CA THR A 389 14.21 0.17 -16.80
C THR A 389 13.06 0.99 -17.37
N GLY A 390 12.95 2.25 -16.93
CA GLY A 390 11.78 3.08 -17.23
C GLY A 390 10.51 2.45 -16.64
N SER A 391 9.46 2.30 -17.44
CA SER A 391 8.20 1.66 -17.01
C SER A 391 8.17 0.12 -17.16
N SER A 392 9.31 -0.51 -17.49
CA SER A 392 9.39 -1.96 -17.72
C SER A 392 10.14 -2.69 -16.62
N CYS A 393 9.47 -3.61 -15.92
CA CYS A 393 10.07 -4.51 -14.94
C CYS A 393 10.11 -5.97 -15.45
N PRO A 394 11.23 -6.69 -15.30
CA PRO A 394 11.29 -8.11 -15.64
C PRO A 394 10.42 -8.94 -14.69
N ALA A 395 9.66 -9.89 -15.23
CA ALA A 395 8.99 -10.89 -14.42
C ALA A 395 10.01 -11.91 -13.90
N VAL A 396 10.15 -12.02 -12.57
CA VAL A 396 11.02 -12.99 -11.92
C VAL A 396 10.16 -13.84 -11.01
N ALA A 397 10.00 -15.13 -11.32
CA ALA A 397 9.14 -16.01 -10.55
C ALA A 397 9.49 -15.98 -9.05
N PRO A 398 8.50 -15.88 -8.14
CA PRO A 398 7.06 -15.92 -8.39
C PRO A 398 6.41 -14.55 -8.69
N PHE A 399 7.19 -13.48 -8.81
CA PHE A 399 6.72 -12.10 -8.91
C PHE A 399 6.52 -11.67 -10.38
N PRO A 400 5.27 -11.43 -10.84
CA PRO A 400 5.01 -10.95 -12.18
C PRO A 400 5.46 -9.49 -12.30
N GLY A 401 6.29 -9.16 -13.29
CA GLY A 401 6.75 -7.78 -13.53
C GLY A 401 5.61 -6.79 -13.74
N SER A 402 4.44 -7.28 -14.18
CA SER A 402 3.22 -6.50 -14.35
C SER A 402 2.58 -6.00 -13.05
N THR A 403 3.05 -6.45 -11.90
CA THR A 403 2.58 -5.96 -10.58
C THR A 403 3.24 -4.64 -10.17
N LEU A 404 4.26 -4.20 -10.92
CA LEU A 404 4.91 -2.90 -10.78
C LEU A 404 4.73 -2.02 -12.02
N THR A 405 4.13 -2.55 -13.11
CA THR A 405 3.82 -1.75 -14.30
C THR A 405 2.60 -0.89 -14.02
N ASP A 406 2.89 0.30 -13.54
CA ASP A 406 2.39 1.59 -14.03
C ASP A 406 0.98 1.62 -14.64
N TRP A 407 0.03 2.11 -13.86
CA TRP A 407 -1.29 2.57 -14.30
C TRP A 407 -1.45 4.08 -14.04
N CYS A 408 -0.35 4.83 -13.92
CA CYS A 408 -0.44 6.25 -13.60
C CYS A 408 -0.79 7.07 -14.85
N GLY A 409 -2.05 7.52 -14.95
CA GLY A 409 -2.45 8.47 -16.00
C GLY A 409 -1.83 9.87 -15.89
N LEU A 410 -1.01 10.13 -14.86
CA LEU A 410 -0.42 11.43 -14.51
C LEU A 410 1.08 11.54 -14.82
N GLY A 411 1.75 10.46 -15.26
CA GLY A 411 3.18 10.41 -15.57
C GLY A 411 4.10 10.42 -14.33
N GLY A 412 5.41 10.36 -14.56
CA GLY A 412 6.43 10.23 -13.50
C GLY A 412 6.84 8.77 -13.26
N ASP A 413 6.85 7.96 -14.31
CA ASP A 413 6.97 6.51 -14.22
C ASP A 413 8.44 6.09 -14.32
N VAL A 414 9.22 6.47 -13.32
CA VAL A 414 10.64 6.09 -13.24
C VAL A 414 10.76 4.89 -12.32
N SER A 415 11.22 3.76 -12.86
CA SER A 415 11.71 2.63 -12.09
C SER A 415 12.75 3.07 -11.06
N GLY A 416 12.73 2.49 -9.86
CA GLY A 416 13.62 2.92 -8.79
C GLY A 416 13.32 2.29 -7.44
N LEU A 417 12.10 1.78 -7.24
CA LEU A 417 11.74 1.11 -5.99
C LEU A 417 12.63 -0.10 -5.71
N GLU A 418 12.89 -0.92 -6.73
CA GLU A 418 13.77 -2.08 -6.65
C GLU A 418 15.23 -1.70 -6.42
N ASP A 419 15.67 -0.58 -7.00
CA ASP A 419 17.02 -0.06 -6.82
C ASP A 419 17.25 0.39 -5.39
N VAL A 420 16.34 1.23 -4.88
CA VAL A 420 16.36 1.71 -3.50
C VAL A 420 16.23 0.52 -2.55
N ALA A 421 15.32 -0.42 -2.82
CA ALA A 421 15.13 -1.63 -2.01
C ALA A 421 16.40 -2.49 -1.94
N LEU A 422 17.06 -2.71 -3.07
CA LEU A 422 18.33 -3.45 -3.09
C LEU A 422 19.42 -2.69 -2.34
N TRP A 423 19.51 -1.37 -2.53
CA TRP A 423 20.52 -0.55 -1.87
C TRP A 423 20.35 -0.56 -0.35
N VAL A 424 19.13 -0.34 0.18
CA VAL A 424 18.88 -0.37 1.63
C VAL A 424 19.07 -1.77 2.21
N ARG A 425 18.92 -2.82 1.38
CA ARG A 425 19.16 -4.21 1.76
C ARG A 425 20.64 -4.56 1.84
N THR A 426 21.48 -3.99 0.98
CA THR A 426 22.92 -4.33 0.92
C THR A 426 23.82 -3.31 1.59
N THR A 427 23.28 -2.17 2.04
CA THR A 427 24.05 -1.08 2.64
C THR A 427 23.84 -1.03 4.15
N ASP A 428 24.93 -0.92 4.89
CA ASP A 428 24.88 -0.66 6.33
C ASP A 428 24.57 0.82 6.61
N LEU A 429 23.33 1.08 7.02
CA LEU A 429 22.81 2.43 7.27
C LEU A 429 23.42 3.08 8.53
N ARG A 430 24.08 2.30 9.39
CA ARG A 430 24.71 2.78 10.63
C ARG A 430 26.20 2.48 10.68
N SER A 431 26.84 2.46 9.52
CA SER A 431 28.30 2.45 9.40
C SER A 431 28.93 3.80 9.81
N SER A 432 30.23 3.79 10.10
CA SER A 432 31.01 5.00 10.44
C SER A 432 31.06 6.07 9.35
N THR A 433 30.77 5.71 8.10
CA THR A 433 30.81 6.62 6.95
C THR A 433 29.45 7.19 6.56
N LEU A 434 28.34 6.56 6.98
CA LEU A 434 26.99 6.93 6.53
C LEU A 434 26.07 7.36 7.67
N GLY A 435 25.99 6.59 8.77
CA GLY A 435 25.01 6.87 9.85
C GLY A 435 25.44 7.97 10.82
N LEU A 436 24.50 8.53 11.59
CA LEU A 436 24.79 9.56 12.62
C LEU A 436 25.65 9.01 13.77
N ASN A 437 25.49 7.74 14.13
CA ASN A 437 26.36 7.04 15.10
C ASN A 437 26.59 5.61 14.60
N GLU A 438 27.86 5.19 14.57
CA GLU A 438 28.22 3.83 14.20
C GLU A 438 27.60 2.82 15.18
N ILE A 439 26.90 1.83 14.64
CA ILE A 439 26.41 0.70 15.42
C ILE A 439 27.17 -0.54 14.95
N ALA A 440 27.66 -1.34 15.89
CA ALA A 440 28.39 -2.55 15.54
C ALA A 440 27.53 -3.50 14.69
N ARG A 441 28.14 -4.04 13.64
CA ARG A 441 27.54 -4.95 12.63
C ARG A 441 26.51 -4.26 11.74
N VAL A 442 26.23 -4.90 10.59
CA VAL A 442 25.39 -4.36 9.53
C VAL A 442 23.97 -4.06 10.03
N GLN A 443 23.51 -2.81 9.82
CA GLN A 443 22.15 -2.34 10.05
C GLN A 443 21.48 -1.97 8.72
N ASN A 444 21.04 -2.96 7.98
CA ASN A 444 20.31 -2.83 6.72
C ASN A 444 18.78 -3.02 6.93
N LEU A 445 18.00 -2.78 5.87
CA LEU A 445 16.55 -2.98 5.83
C LEU A 445 16.11 -4.26 5.12
#